data_AF-A0A7X8QWY6-F1
#
_entry.id   AF-A0A7X8QWY6-F1
#
_cell.length_a   1.000
_cell.length_b   1.000
_cell.length_c   1.000
_cell.angle_alpha   90.00
_cell.angle_beta   90.00
_cell.angle_gamma   90.00
#
_symmetry.space_group_name_H-M   'P 1'
#
loop_
_entity.id
_entity.type
_entity.pdbx_description
1 polymer ?
#
loop_
_entity_poly.entity_id
_entity_poly.type
_entity_poly.pdbx_seq_one_letter_code
_entity_poly.pdbx_strand_id
1 'polypeptide(L)'
;MNLKKWLMLMLVPAGLLAAMFLYAVLFHAYRAAPVDKLRIASPPPQDRRVALVAAARGLKGVLYDQLKGGHNNIGGRLGFLVCIDVPRIAYAAAGVDLDSMLREDYKIHARFYPVEKPGNVPETPFFVRRVRNLYAYCRANGKLLHNPPELRAGDLIFPNTSHIVLVSEVRADGTISIIENAPWTNMTVEYSNSDKPRDVCRILD
;
A
#
# COMPACT_ATOMS: atom_id res chain seq x y z
N MET A 1 0.77 -49.03 0.24
CA MET A 1 1.29 -47.64 0.27
C MET A 1 2.21 -47.49 1.48
N ASN A 2 3.43 -46.97 1.34
CA ASN A 2 4.48 -46.99 2.39
C ASN A 2 4.21 -45.92 3.48
N LEU A 3 4.25 -46.31 4.76
CA LEU A 3 4.04 -45.44 5.93
C LEU A 3 4.92 -44.17 5.90
N LYS A 4 6.15 -44.24 5.37
CA LYS A 4 7.03 -43.08 5.20
C LYS A 4 6.46 -42.01 4.27
N LYS A 5 5.76 -42.42 3.19
CA LYS A 5 5.11 -41.49 2.25
C LYS A 5 3.94 -40.78 2.91
N TRP A 6 3.14 -41.49 3.71
CA TRP A 6 2.05 -40.91 4.50
C TRP A 6 2.55 -39.89 5.53
N LEU A 7 3.64 -40.22 6.24
CA LEU A 7 4.22 -39.31 7.23
C LEU A 7 4.74 -38.02 6.57
N MET A 8 5.46 -38.12 5.44
CA MET A 8 5.90 -36.94 4.69
C MET A 8 4.74 -36.12 4.14
N LEU A 9 3.68 -36.77 3.63
CA LEU A 9 2.48 -36.09 3.13
C LEU A 9 1.74 -35.30 4.21
N MET A 10 1.82 -35.72 5.47
CA MET A 10 1.19 -35.03 6.60
C MET A 10 2.08 -33.95 7.21
N LEU A 11 3.39 -34.19 7.30
CA LEU A 11 4.34 -33.27 7.94
C LEU A 11 4.55 -31.97 7.16
N VAL A 12 4.56 -32.03 5.82
CA VAL A 12 4.78 -30.82 5.00
C VAL A 12 3.62 -29.82 5.15
N PRO A 13 2.33 -30.21 5.01
CA PRO A 13 1.21 -29.31 5.28
C PRO A 13 1.17 -28.81 6.72
N ALA A 14 1.47 -29.67 7.70
CA ALA A 14 1.48 -29.28 9.10
C ALA A 14 2.56 -28.22 9.40
N GLY A 15 3.76 -28.38 8.84
CA GLY A 15 4.85 -27.41 8.97
C GLY A 15 4.51 -26.06 8.30
N LEU A 16 3.90 -26.09 7.12
CA LEU A 16 3.41 -24.88 6.43
C LEU A 16 2.32 -24.16 7.24
N LEU A 17 1.36 -24.90 7.78
CA LEU A 17 0.30 -24.35 8.63
C LEU A 17 0.88 -23.74 9.91
N ALA A 18 1.83 -24.41 10.56
CA ALA A 18 2.51 -23.88 11.73
C ALA A 18 3.30 -22.61 11.41
N ALA A 19 4.02 -22.57 10.29
CA ALA A 19 4.75 -21.38 9.84
C ALA A 19 3.81 -20.21 9.51
N MET A 20 2.70 -20.47 8.82
CA MET A 20 1.67 -19.46 8.55
C MET A 20 1.00 -18.97 9.84
N PHE A 21 0.74 -19.86 10.79
CA PHE A 21 0.17 -19.51 12.09
C PHE A 21 1.15 -18.66 12.90
N LEU A 22 2.43 -19.05 12.97
CA LEU A 22 3.49 -18.26 13.60
C LEU A 22 3.64 -16.89 12.94
N TYR A 23 3.64 -16.83 11.60
CA TYR A 23 3.63 -15.57 10.87
C TYR A 23 2.41 -14.73 11.27
N ALA A 24 1.20 -15.30 11.21
CA ALA A 24 -0.01 -14.59 11.56
C ALA A 24 0.01 -14.11 13.02
N VAL A 25 0.41 -14.93 13.99
CA VAL A 25 0.46 -14.55 15.42
C VAL A 25 1.51 -13.48 15.67
N LEU A 26 2.75 -13.69 15.21
CA LEU A 26 3.83 -12.73 15.42
C LEU A 26 3.54 -11.42 14.69
N PHE A 27 3.00 -11.49 13.48
CA PHE A 27 2.69 -10.33 12.68
C PHE A 27 1.45 -9.57 13.16
N HIS A 28 0.40 -10.29 13.58
CA HIS A 28 -0.81 -9.69 14.15
C HIS A 28 -0.55 -9.12 15.55
N ALA A 29 0.33 -9.73 16.34
CA ALA A 29 0.83 -9.14 17.58
C ALA A 29 1.65 -7.86 17.30
N TYR A 30 2.37 -7.80 16.18
CA TYR A 30 3.14 -6.62 15.78
C TYR A 30 2.27 -5.50 15.18
N ARG A 31 1.07 -5.82 14.67
CA ARG A 31 0.11 -4.84 14.14
C ARG A 31 -1.22 -4.88 14.89
N ALA A 32 -1.34 -3.96 15.83
CA ALA A 32 -2.54 -3.79 16.66
C ALA A 32 -3.82 -3.40 15.92
N ALA A 33 -3.77 -3.04 14.62
CA ALA A 33 -4.95 -2.61 13.87
C ALA A 33 -5.01 -3.25 12.47
N PRO A 34 -6.18 -3.80 12.06
CA PRO A 34 -6.38 -4.30 10.71
C PRO A 34 -6.40 -3.14 9.70
N VAL A 35 -6.10 -3.44 8.43
CA VAL A 35 -5.90 -2.45 7.33
C VAL A 35 -7.17 -1.64 7.01
N ASP A 36 -8.34 -2.11 7.46
CA ASP A 36 -9.63 -1.42 7.37
C ASP A 36 -9.88 -0.42 8.51
N LYS A 37 -9.06 -0.41 9.57
CA LYS A 37 -9.16 0.51 10.71
C LYS A 37 -7.84 1.24 10.94
N LEU A 38 -7.40 2.00 9.94
CA LEU A 38 -6.17 2.79 10.04
C LEU A 38 -6.35 3.89 11.10
N ARG A 39 -5.42 3.94 12.05
CA ARG A 39 -5.33 5.05 12.99
C ARG A 39 -4.63 6.22 12.32
N ILE A 40 -5.36 7.31 12.10
CA ILE A 40 -4.79 8.56 11.63
C ILE A 40 -4.08 9.25 12.80
N ALA A 41 -2.86 9.73 12.58
CA ALA A 41 -2.14 10.49 13.60
C ALA A 41 -2.87 11.82 13.86
N SER A 42 -3.28 12.04 15.11
CA SER A 42 -3.96 13.26 15.56
C SER A 42 -3.44 13.66 16.94
N PRO A 43 -2.78 14.82 17.09
CA PRO A 43 -2.45 15.76 16.01
C PRO A 43 -1.45 15.17 15.00
N PRO A 44 -1.37 15.68 13.76
CA PRO A 44 -0.32 15.29 12.83
C PRO A 44 1.07 15.56 13.44
N PRO A 45 2.07 14.71 13.17
CA PRO A 45 3.43 14.92 13.66
C PRO A 45 4.05 16.19 13.03
N GLN A 46 4.96 16.84 13.77
CA GLN A 46 5.63 18.06 13.30
C GLN A 46 6.39 17.83 11.99
N ASP A 47 7.14 16.72 11.90
CA ASP A 47 7.78 16.29 10.66
C ASP A 47 6.96 15.16 9.99
N ARG A 48 6.00 15.59 9.18
CA ARG A 48 5.07 14.69 8.47
C ARG A 48 5.78 13.77 7.50
N ARG A 49 6.83 14.22 6.80
CA ARG A 49 7.57 13.41 5.82
C ARG A 49 8.40 12.34 6.51
N VAL A 50 9.08 12.68 7.61
CA VAL A 50 9.82 11.69 8.40
C VAL A 50 8.88 10.63 8.97
N ALA A 51 7.75 11.03 9.54
CA ALA A 51 6.75 10.07 10.05
C ALA A 51 6.20 9.16 8.95
N LEU A 52 5.91 9.72 7.77
CA LEU A 52 5.46 8.97 6.59
C LEU A 52 6.49 7.91 6.19
N VAL A 53 7.75 8.31 5.98
CA VAL A 53 8.82 7.41 5.54
C VAL A 53 9.12 6.35 6.59
N ALA A 54 9.16 6.72 7.87
CA ALA A 54 9.36 5.78 8.97
C ALA A 54 8.26 4.72 9.01
N ALA A 55 7.00 5.13 8.86
CA ALA A 55 5.88 4.20 8.80
C ALA A 55 5.96 3.27 7.59
N ALA A 56 6.30 3.77 6.40
CA ALA A 56 6.49 2.94 5.21
C ALA A 56 7.63 1.92 5.38
N ARG A 57 8.76 2.33 5.94
CA ARG A 57 9.91 1.44 6.22
C ARG A 57 9.59 0.38 7.26
N GLY A 58 8.73 0.70 8.23
CA GLY A 58 8.21 -0.26 9.21
C GLY A 58 7.36 -1.37 8.58
N LEU A 59 6.99 -1.27 7.30
CA LEU A 59 6.21 -2.28 6.60
C LEU A 59 7.08 -3.27 5.82
N LYS A 60 8.41 -3.16 5.82
CA LYS A 60 9.26 -4.11 5.10
C LYS A 60 9.05 -5.54 5.61
N GLY A 61 9.01 -6.49 4.67
CA GLY A 61 8.75 -7.91 4.96
C GLY A 61 7.27 -8.29 5.11
N VAL A 62 6.34 -7.33 5.04
CA VAL A 62 4.90 -7.65 5.09
C VAL A 62 4.45 -8.30 3.80
N LEU A 63 3.84 -9.48 3.88
CA LEU A 63 3.46 -10.27 2.72
C LEU A 63 2.38 -9.60 1.87
N TYR A 64 2.43 -9.88 0.56
CA TYR A 64 1.48 -9.39 -0.41
C TYR A 64 0.13 -10.13 -0.32
N ASP A 65 -0.97 -9.39 -0.36
CA ASP A 65 -2.32 -9.94 -0.46
C ASP A 65 -2.59 -10.41 -1.89
N GLN A 66 -2.36 -11.70 -2.16
CA GLN A 66 -2.60 -12.32 -3.47
C GLN A 66 -4.07 -12.27 -3.92
N LEU A 67 -5.01 -12.12 -2.97
CA LEU A 67 -6.42 -11.97 -3.27
C LEU A 67 -6.77 -10.53 -3.68
N LYS A 68 -5.84 -9.57 -3.54
CA LYS A 68 -5.97 -8.17 -3.96
C LYS A 68 -7.21 -7.49 -3.35
N GLY A 69 -7.51 -7.81 -2.10
CA GLY A 69 -8.75 -7.37 -1.42
C GLY A 69 -10.02 -8.11 -1.86
N GLY A 70 -9.93 -9.14 -2.70
CA GLY A 70 -11.05 -10.01 -3.03
C GLY A 70 -11.64 -10.73 -1.82
N HIS A 71 -12.77 -11.41 -2.01
CA HIS A 71 -13.46 -12.21 -0.98
C HIS A 71 -13.63 -11.46 0.36
N ASN A 72 -14.25 -10.28 0.35
CA ASN A 72 -14.48 -9.46 1.56
C ASN A 72 -13.21 -9.08 2.33
N ASN A 73 -12.10 -8.85 1.62
CA ASN A 73 -10.84 -8.43 2.21
C ASN A 73 -10.22 -9.41 3.21
N ILE A 74 -10.39 -10.72 3.03
CA ILE A 74 -9.81 -11.71 3.96
C ILE A 74 -8.30 -11.49 4.12
N GLY A 75 -7.56 -11.28 3.01
CA GLY A 75 -6.12 -11.06 3.08
C GLY A 75 -5.72 -9.83 3.89
N GLY A 76 -6.39 -8.69 3.66
CA GLY A 76 -6.15 -7.47 4.44
C GLY A 76 -6.54 -7.59 5.92
N ARG A 77 -7.58 -8.37 6.24
CA ARG A 77 -7.95 -8.67 7.64
C ARG A 77 -6.91 -9.54 8.35
N LEU A 78 -6.23 -10.40 7.61
CA LEU A 78 -5.10 -11.20 8.08
C LEU A 78 -3.76 -10.43 8.11
N GLY A 79 -3.76 -9.15 7.72
CA GLY A 79 -2.60 -8.27 7.77
C GLY A 79 -1.75 -8.24 6.51
N PHE A 80 -2.12 -8.96 5.45
CA PHE A 80 -1.48 -8.84 4.15
C PHE A 80 -1.80 -7.50 3.49
N LEU A 81 -0.90 -7.02 2.63
CA LEU A 81 -1.03 -5.70 2.01
C LEU A 81 -1.05 -5.81 0.49
N VAL A 82 -1.80 -4.92 -0.15
CA VAL A 82 -1.60 -4.62 -1.58
C VAL A 82 -0.73 -3.37 -1.73
N CYS A 83 -0.34 -3.06 -2.96
CA CYS A 83 0.54 -1.93 -3.28
C CYS A 83 0.10 -0.60 -2.66
N ILE A 84 -1.20 -0.28 -2.69
CA ILE A 84 -1.71 0.98 -2.12
C ILE A 84 -1.80 1.00 -0.60
N ASP A 85 -1.74 -0.14 0.09
CA ASP A 85 -1.78 -0.12 1.55
C ASP A 85 -0.49 0.46 2.15
N VAL A 86 0.65 0.33 1.45
CA VAL A 86 1.90 0.97 1.87
C VAL A 86 1.74 2.49 2.00
N PRO A 87 1.36 3.24 0.95
CA PRO A 87 1.14 4.66 1.07
C PRO A 87 -0.05 4.99 1.99
N ARG A 88 -1.16 4.24 1.99
CA ARG A 88 -2.28 4.51 2.92
C ARG A 88 -1.84 4.54 4.38
N ILE A 89 -1.06 3.55 4.79
CA ILE A 89 -0.56 3.44 6.17
C ILE A 89 0.47 4.52 6.47
N ALA A 90 1.38 4.78 5.52
CA ALA A 90 2.39 5.83 5.65
C ALA A 90 1.77 7.23 5.78
N TYR A 91 0.78 7.54 4.94
CA TYR A 91 0.06 8.81 4.98
C TYR A 91 -0.81 8.96 6.24
N ALA A 92 -1.42 7.88 6.73
CA ALA A 92 -2.13 7.88 8.02
C ALA A 92 -1.21 8.26 9.18
N ALA A 93 0.02 7.74 9.22
CA ALA A 93 1.03 8.10 10.22
C ALA A 93 1.46 9.58 10.12
N ALA A 94 1.36 10.18 8.94
CA ALA A 94 1.58 11.61 8.70
C ALA A 94 0.31 12.47 8.92
N GLY A 95 -0.75 11.90 9.48
CA GLY A 95 -2.01 12.60 9.75
C GLY A 95 -2.82 12.91 8.49
N VAL A 96 -2.64 12.16 7.40
CA VAL A 96 -3.47 12.25 6.19
C VAL A 96 -4.38 11.05 6.10
N ASP A 97 -5.68 11.28 6.15
CA ASP A 97 -6.68 10.26 5.88
C ASP A 97 -6.98 10.16 4.38
N LEU A 98 -6.30 9.24 3.69
CA LEU A 98 -6.54 9.01 2.27
C LEU A 98 -7.96 8.52 1.99
N ASP A 99 -8.62 7.79 2.90
CA ASP A 99 -9.97 7.26 2.63
C ASP A 99 -10.98 8.39 2.61
N SER A 100 -11.01 9.20 3.67
CA SER A 100 -11.87 10.38 3.74
C SER A 100 -11.60 11.33 2.58
N MET A 101 -10.33 11.62 2.28
CA MET A 101 -9.96 12.51 1.18
C MET A 101 -10.47 12.04 -0.18
N LEU A 102 -10.33 10.75 -0.50
CA LEU A 102 -10.83 10.22 -1.78
C LEU A 102 -12.36 10.23 -1.86
N ARG A 103 -13.05 9.93 -0.76
CA ARG A 103 -14.52 9.92 -0.72
C ARG A 103 -15.10 11.32 -0.86
N GLU A 104 -14.52 12.30 -0.17
CA GLU A 104 -14.94 13.70 -0.28
C GLU A 104 -14.66 14.24 -1.68
N ASP A 105 -13.50 13.94 -2.26
CA ASP A 105 -13.19 14.35 -3.62
C ASP A 105 -14.15 13.75 -4.65
N TYR A 106 -14.51 12.47 -4.50
CA TYR A 106 -15.45 11.82 -5.41
C TYR A 106 -16.80 12.55 -5.49
N LYS A 107 -17.30 13.12 -4.39
CA LYS A 107 -18.56 13.88 -4.38
C LYS A 107 -18.53 15.09 -5.32
N ILE A 108 -17.35 15.65 -5.55
CA ILE A 108 -17.13 16.87 -6.35
C ILE A 108 -16.65 16.50 -7.77
N HIS A 109 -15.80 15.48 -7.86
CA HIS A 109 -15.03 15.12 -9.06
C HIS A 109 -15.35 13.73 -9.61
N ALA A 110 -16.57 13.21 -9.39
CA ALA A 110 -17.00 11.87 -9.79
C ALA A 110 -16.60 11.45 -11.21
N ARG A 111 -16.64 12.38 -12.19
CA ARG A 111 -16.28 12.13 -13.61
C ARG A 111 -14.84 11.64 -13.82
N PHE A 112 -13.93 11.86 -12.87
CA PHE A 112 -12.54 11.41 -12.98
C PHE A 112 -12.35 9.97 -12.49
N TYR A 113 -13.32 9.42 -11.75
CA TYR A 113 -13.20 8.14 -11.10
C TYR A 113 -13.80 7.01 -11.95
N PRO A 114 -13.08 5.90 -12.18
CA PRO A 114 -13.57 4.78 -12.98
C PRO A 114 -14.48 3.84 -12.16
N VAL A 115 -15.65 4.34 -11.74
CA VAL A 115 -16.60 3.64 -10.84
C VAL A 115 -17.52 2.64 -11.53
N GLU A 116 -17.45 2.53 -12.85
CA GLU A 116 -18.27 1.60 -13.64
C GLU A 116 -18.01 0.11 -13.34
N LYS A 117 -16.90 -0.21 -12.64
CA LYS A 117 -16.57 -1.59 -12.28
C LYS A 117 -17.20 -1.99 -10.94
N PRO A 118 -17.82 -3.19 -10.84
CA PRO A 118 -18.36 -3.70 -9.59
C PRO A 118 -17.32 -3.67 -8.46
N GLY A 119 -17.71 -3.13 -7.30
CA GLY A 119 -16.84 -3.01 -6.14
C GLY A 119 -15.81 -1.87 -6.20
N ASN A 120 -15.92 -0.95 -7.16
CA ASN A 120 -15.15 0.30 -7.19
C ASN A 120 -16.06 1.54 -7.01
N VAL A 121 -16.92 1.51 -6.01
CA VAL A 121 -17.83 2.62 -5.68
C VAL A 121 -17.48 3.16 -4.29
N PRO A 122 -17.69 4.47 -4.03
CA PRO A 122 -17.25 5.11 -2.80
C PRO A 122 -17.85 4.44 -1.57
N GLU A 123 -19.06 3.88 -1.62
CA GLU A 123 -19.73 3.24 -0.48
C GLU A 123 -19.00 1.98 0.02
N THR A 124 -18.10 1.41 -0.78
CA THR A 124 -17.40 0.19 -0.40
C THR A 124 -16.13 0.49 0.41
N PRO A 125 -15.72 -0.39 1.34
CA PRO A 125 -14.43 -0.28 2.03
C PRO A 125 -13.23 -0.45 1.09
N PHE A 126 -13.47 -0.88 -0.16
CA PHE A 126 -12.44 -1.12 -1.17
C PHE A 126 -12.08 0.13 -1.96
N PHE A 127 -12.88 1.19 -1.90
CA PHE A 127 -12.69 2.38 -2.72
C PHE A 127 -11.28 2.98 -2.58
N VAL A 128 -10.80 3.17 -1.35
CA VAL A 128 -9.44 3.68 -1.06
C VAL A 128 -8.34 2.65 -1.37
N ARG A 129 -8.68 1.36 -1.46
CA ARG A 129 -7.73 0.29 -1.81
C ARG A 129 -7.56 0.09 -3.31
N ARG A 130 -7.99 1.05 -4.14
CA ARG A 130 -7.78 1.04 -5.59
C ARG A 130 -6.82 2.16 -6.00
N VAL A 131 -5.65 1.78 -6.52
CA VAL A 131 -4.64 2.71 -7.05
C VAL A 131 -5.23 3.74 -8.03
N ARG A 132 -6.08 3.28 -8.94
CA ARG A 132 -6.77 4.13 -9.93
C ARG A 132 -7.58 5.28 -9.31
N ASN A 133 -8.13 5.11 -8.11
CA ASN A 133 -8.92 6.14 -7.46
C ASN A 133 -8.00 7.21 -6.85
N LEU A 134 -6.85 6.81 -6.32
CA LEU A 134 -5.83 7.77 -5.89
C LEU A 134 -5.21 8.51 -7.08
N TYR A 135 -4.98 7.82 -8.21
CA TYR A 135 -4.56 8.45 -9.45
C TYR A 135 -5.61 9.47 -9.94
N ALA A 136 -6.90 9.12 -9.92
CA ALA A 136 -8.01 10.01 -10.28
C ALA A 136 -8.05 11.26 -9.40
N TYR A 137 -7.92 11.11 -8.08
CA TYR A 137 -7.80 12.22 -7.12
C TYR A 137 -6.65 13.16 -7.48
N CYS A 138 -5.46 12.60 -7.70
CA CYS A 138 -4.28 13.40 -8.02
C CYS A 138 -4.45 14.18 -9.33
N ARG A 139 -5.09 13.56 -10.33
CA ARG A 139 -5.42 14.22 -11.60
C ARG A 139 -6.46 15.33 -11.41
N ALA A 140 -7.54 15.05 -10.69
CA ALA A 140 -8.63 16.01 -10.47
C ALA A 140 -8.18 17.26 -9.72
N ASN A 141 -7.22 17.10 -8.80
CA ASN A 141 -6.73 18.17 -7.93
C ASN A 141 -5.40 18.80 -8.39
N GLY A 142 -4.96 18.56 -9.63
CA GLY A 142 -3.71 19.12 -10.15
C GLY A 142 -2.45 18.68 -9.39
N LYS A 143 -2.53 17.57 -8.65
CA LYS A 143 -1.42 16.99 -7.87
C LYS A 143 -0.62 15.95 -8.64
N LEU A 144 -1.09 15.56 -9.83
CA LEU A 144 -0.39 14.66 -10.73
C LEU A 144 0.62 15.44 -11.59
N LEU A 145 1.89 15.23 -11.30
CA LEU A 145 3.04 15.78 -12.01
C LEU A 145 3.49 14.80 -13.09
N HIS A 146 3.59 15.27 -14.33
CA HIS A 146 4.12 14.49 -15.44
C HIS A 146 5.61 14.81 -15.65
N ASN A 147 6.46 13.79 -15.61
CA ASN A 147 7.92 13.88 -15.71
C ASN A 147 8.50 14.99 -14.80
N PRO A 148 8.23 14.97 -13.48
CA PRO A 148 8.69 16.03 -12.59
C PRO A 148 10.23 16.13 -12.62
N PRO A 149 10.80 17.35 -12.61
CA PRO A 149 12.24 17.55 -12.61
C PRO A 149 12.88 17.09 -11.29
N GLU A 150 12.14 17.16 -10.19
CA GLU A 150 12.60 16.83 -8.85
C GLU A 150 11.58 15.97 -8.09
N LEU A 151 12.07 14.86 -7.54
CA LEU A 151 11.32 13.99 -6.65
C LEU A 151 11.61 14.34 -5.20
N ARG A 152 10.67 13.98 -4.32
CA ARG A 152 10.78 14.16 -2.87
C ARG A 152 10.34 12.89 -2.16
N ALA A 153 10.91 12.64 -0.98
CA ALA A 153 10.38 11.60 -0.10
C ALA A 153 8.91 11.88 0.24
N GLY A 154 8.06 10.86 0.11
CA GLY A 154 6.61 10.97 0.20
C GLY A 154 5.89 11.06 -1.14
N ASP A 155 6.58 11.34 -2.24
CA ASP A 155 5.99 11.31 -3.58
C ASP A 155 5.52 9.89 -3.92
N LEU A 156 4.42 9.81 -4.66
CA LEU A 156 3.79 8.58 -5.10
C LEU A 156 4.02 8.40 -6.59
N ILE A 157 4.75 7.35 -6.99
CA ILE A 157 4.98 7.04 -8.39
C ILE A 157 3.94 6.03 -8.87
N PHE A 158 3.38 6.26 -10.05
CA PHE A 158 2.43 5.37 -10.71
C PHE A 158 3.05 4.80 -11.98
N PRO A 159 3.64 3.59 -11.95
CA PRO A 159 4.10 2.93 -13.18
C PRO A 159 2.95 2.69 -14.17
N ASN A 160 1.73 2.55 -13.64
CA ASN A 160 0.46 2.53 -14.36
C ASN A 160 -0.69 2.81 -13.38
N THR A 161 -1.94 2.82 -13.84
CA THR A 161 -3.12 3.11 -12.99
C THR A 161 -3.52 1.96 -12.05
N SER A 162 -2.77 0.86 -12.01
CA SER A 162 -3.06 -0.33 -11.20
C SER A 162 -2.00 -0.63 -10.13
N HIS A 163 -0.86 0.06 -10.18
CA HIS A 163 0.24 -0.11 -9.24
C HIS A 163 0.80 1.24 -8.78
N ILE A 164 1.28 1.27 -7.55
CA ILE A 164 1.80 2.49 -6.91
C ILE A 164 2.98 2.14 -6.03
N VAL A 165 3.97 3.01 -6.02
CA VAL A 165 5.15 2.92 -5.15
C VAL A 165 5.36 4.26 -4.45
N LEU A 166 5.98 4.23 -3.28
CA LEU A 166 6.26 5.42 -2.48
C LEU A 166 7.75 5.73 -2.49
N VAL A 167 8.13 6.97 -2.80
CA VAL A 167 9.52 7.43 -2.68
C VAL A 167 9.85 7.58 -1.19
N SER A 168 10.81 6.78 -0.69
CA SER A 168 11.27 6.86 0.70
C SER A 168 12.47 7.79 0.88
N GLU A 169 13.28 7.97 -0.17
CA GLU A 169 14.51 8.76 -0.13
C GLU A 169 14.88 9.23 -1.53
N VAL A 170 15.48 10.41 -1.62
CA VAL A 170 16.08 10.96 -2.84
C VAL A 170 17.51 11.32 -2.50
N ARG A 171 18.47 10.68 -3.19
CA ARG A 171 19.91 10.88 -2.96
C ARG A 171 20.42 12.08 -3.76
N ALA A 172 21.61 12.56 -3.39
CA ALA A 172 22.24 13.72 -4.03
C ALA A 172 22.55 13.49 -5.53
N ASP A 173 22.74 12.24 -5.95
CA ASP A 173 22.98 11.86 -7.35
C ASP A 173 21.68 11.71 -8.18
N GLY A 174 20.51 11.97 -7.57
CA GLY A 174 19.20 11.81 -8.19
C GLY A 174 18.64 10.38 -8.13
N THR A 175 19.40 9.40 -7.63
CA THR A 175 18.89 8.05 -7.40
C THR A 175 17.84 8.09 -6.29
N ILE A 176 16.71 7.41 -6.50
CA ILE A 176 15.65 7.30 -5.48
C ILE A 176 15.65 5.93 -4.82
N SER A 177 15.19 5.87 -3.58
CA SER A 177 14.69 4.63 -2.99
C SER A 177 13.18 4.65 -2.97
N ILE A 178 12.60 3.52 -3.38
CA ILE A 178 11.15 3.32 -3.41
C ILE A 178 10.76 2.15 -2.53
N ILE A 179 9.60 2.26 -1.89
CA ILE A 179 8.99 1.21 -1.08
C ILE A 179 7.68 0.80 -1.76
N GLU A 180 7.52 -0.50 -1.95
CA GLU A 180 6.33 -1.06 -2.55
C GLU A 180 5.99 -2.41 -1.92
N ASN A 181 4.73 -2.82 -2.07
CA ASN A 181 4.34 -4.21 -1.92
C ASN A 181 3.69 -4.68 -3.21
N ALA A 182 4.21 -5.74 -3.80
CA ALA A 182 3.83 -6.14 -5.16
C ALA A 182 3.71 -7.67 -5.29
N PRO A 183 2.93 -8.17 -6.27
CA PRO A 183 2.78 -9.60 -6.46
C PRO A 183 4.09 -10.28 -6.91
N TRP A 184 5.01 -9.56 -7.56
CA TRP A 184 6.31 -10.11 -7.98
C TRP A 184 7.31 -10.20 -6.83
N THR A 185 7.23 -9.31 -5.83
CA THR A 185 8.08 -9.39 -4.64
C THR A 185 7.49 -10.27 -3.55
N ASN A 186 6.19 -10.55 -3.62
CA ASN A 186 5.40 -11.27 -2.61
C ASN A 186 5.42 -10.65 -1.20
N MET A 187 6.07 -9.51 -1.03
CA MET A 187 6.21 -8.80 0.23
C MET A 187 6.59 -7.35 -0.01
N THR A 188 6.48 -6.55 1.04
CA THR A 188 6.92 -5.16 1.02
C THR A 188 8.45 -5.10 1.02
N VAL A 189 9.02 -4.42 0.03
CA VAL A 189 10.46 -4.24 -0.14
C VAL A 189 10.80 -2.77 -0.32
N GLU A 190 12.07 -2.43 -0.07
CA GLU A 190 12.65 -1.14 -0.39
C GLU A 190 13.86 -1.39 -1.29
N TYR A 191 13.95 -0.69 -2.41
CA TYR A 191 15.07 -0.83 -3.34
C TYR A 191 15.36 0.50 -4.04
N SER A 192 16.56 0.61 -4.60
CA SER A 192 16.99 1.79 -5.36
C SER A 192 16.52 1.71 -6.80
N ASN A 193 16.10 2.85 -7.36
CA ASN A 193 15.69 2.99 -8.74
C ASN A 193 16.31 4.28 -9.31
N SER A 194 16.83 4.21 -10.53
CA SER A 194 17.38 5.34 -11.28
C SER A 194 16.48 5.76 -12.46
N ASP A 195 15.40 5.02 -12.73
CA ASP A 195 14.45 5.34 -13.78
C ASP A 195 13.66 6.61 -13.43
N LYS A 196 13.53 7.49 -14.42
CA LYS A 196 12.71 8.71 -14.29
C LYS A 196 11.24 8.32 -14.35
N PRO A 197 10.45 8.55 -13.29
CA PRO A 197 9.03 8.20 -13.30
C PRO A 197 8.26 9.15 -14.20
N ARG A 198 7.31 8.58 -14.96
CA ARG A 198 6.43 9.37 -15.83
C ARG A 198 5.36 10.13 -15.06
N ASP A 199 4.68 9.45 -14.14
CA ASP A 199 3.53 9.99 -13.41
C ASP A 199 3.81 9.94 -11.90
N VAL A 200 3.75 11.11 -11.26
CA VAL A 200 4.02 11.28 -9.82
C VAL A 200 2.91 12.08 -9.17
N CYS A 201 2.36 11.61 -8.06
CA CYS A 201 1.47 12.41 -7.24
C CYS A 201 2.18 12.94 -5.99
N ARG A 202 2.03 14.24 -5.75
CA ARG A 202 2.52 14.91 -4.54
C ARG A 202 1.35 15.40 -3.69
N ILE A 203 1.14 14.76 -2.55
CA ILE A 203 0.03 15.09 -1.63
C ILE A 203 0.51 16.05 -0.54
N LEU A 204 1.68 15.79 0.06
CA LEU A 204 2.34 16.69 1.00
C LEU A 204 3.27 17.62 0.23
N ASP A 205 3.15 18.93 0.45
CA ASP A 205 4.04 19.97 -0.11
C ASP A 205 5.31 20.14 0.71
#